data_AF-A0AAE8HGP0-F1
#
_entry.id   AF-A0AAE8HGP0-F1
#
_cell.length_a   1.000
_cell.length_b   1.000
_cell.length_c   1.000
_cell.angle_alpha   90.00
_cell.angle_beta   90.00
_cell.angle_gamma   90.00
#
_symmetry.space_group_name_H-M   'P 1'
#
loop_
_entity.id
_entity.type
_entity.pdbx_description
1 polymer ?
#
loop_
_entity_poly.entity_id
_entity_poly.type
_entity_poly.pdbx_seq_one_letter_code
_entity_poly.pdbx_strand_id
1 'polypeptide(L)'
;MPSLNNLVAPTASITRRHREARNGHRGVAILLTGLPASGKSTLAQGLQAALFEQGRQTLVLDGDTLRGGLNRDLGFSDKDRLENIRRASELAALLVDNGQIVILAMIAPLTDLRAVFAERLGDDYREVWCSASLAVCESRDPKGHYARARNGELPGFTGIGSPYEPPPLASLVLDTGVLSVQQGVERLLAWLVPELDSGYSSSQEPTMESPVHSLPSLFKQLGLPDDPVSINQFVTAHSPLKPDLKLAEAFFWTDSQKAFLREEILDDADWTEVVDELNLMLRDGRGV
;
A
#
# COMPACT_ATOMS: atom_id res chain seq x y z
N MET A 1 23.99 11.72 -13.84
CA MET A 1 22.75 11.20 -13.23
C MET A 1 23.13 10.46 -11.95
N PRO A 2 22.33 10.53 -10.87
CA PRO A 2 22.59 9.74 -9.67
C PRO A 2 22.59 8.25 -10.01
N SER A 3 23.47 7.49 -9.36
CA SER A 3 23.45 6.02 -9.48
C SER A 3 22.21 5.48 -8.75
N LEU A 4 21.61 4.40 -9.27
CA LEU A 4 20.42 3.76 -8.66
C LEU A 4 20.61 3.43 -7.17
N ASN A 5 21.86 3.23 -6.73
CA ASN A 5 22.21 2.91 -5.35
C ASN A 5 22.20 4.12 -4.38
N ASN A 6 21.96 5.34 -4.88
CA ASN A 6 21.95 6.57 -4.07
C ASN A 6 20.56 7.22 -3.97
N LEU A 7 19.49 6.48 -4.30
CA LEU A 7 18.12 6.96 -4.12
C LEU A 7 17.67 6.69 -2.70
N VAL A 8 17.68 7.72 -1.84
CA VAL A 8 17.08 7.67 -0.51
C VAL A 8 15.74 8.40 -0.59
N ALA A 9 14.64 7.66 -0.44
CA ALA A 9 13.32 8.26 -0.33
C ALA A 9 13.20 8.97 1.04
N PRO A 10 12.52 10.14 1.11
CA PRO A 10 12.19 10.76 2.38
C PRO A 10 11.40 9.81 3.30
N THR A 11 11.61 9.91 4.61
CA THR A 11 10.83 9.14 5.59
C THR A 11 9.35 9.50 5.45
N ALA A 12 8.51 8.50 5.19
CA ALA A 12 7.08 8.72 5.05
C ALA A 12 6.47 9.10 6.40
N SER A 13 5.88 10.29 6.43
CA SER A 13 5.20 10.87 7.58
C SER A 13 4.00 9.98 8.02
N ILE A 14 3.31 9.38 7.05
CA ILE A 14 2.23 8.41 7.26
C ILE A 14 2.68 7.02 6.79
N THR A 15 2.80 6.09 7.73
CA THR A 15 3.23 4.71 7.46
C THR A 15 2.08 3.85 6.92
N ARG A 16 2.43 2.70 6.32
CA ARG A 16 1.46 1.66 5.97
C ARG A 16 0.59 1.27 7.17
N ARG A 17 1.20 1.08 8.35
CA ARG A 17 0.48 0.74 9.58
C ARG A 17 -0.57 1.79 9.95
N HIS A 18 -0.27 3.08 9.81
CA HIS A 18 -1.26 4.15 10.06
C HIS A 18 -2.45 4.06 9.09
N ARG A 19 -2.19 3.77 7.81
CA ARG A 19 -3.23 3.63 6.79
C ARG A 19 -4.08 2.40 7.02
N GLU A 20 -3.43 1.26 7.24
CA GLU A 20 -4.11 0.02 7.57
C GLU A 20 -4.99 0.24 8.77
N ALA A 21 -4.43 0.79 9.89
CA ALA A 21 -5.11 1.17 11.13
C ALA A 21 -6.36 2.05 10.96
N ARG A 22 -6.34 2.96 9.97
CA ARG A 22 -7.49 3.79 9.63
C ARG A 22 -8.51 3.05 8.77
N ASN A 23 -8.07 2.16 7.90
CA ASN A 23 -8.91 1.45 6.93
C ASN A 23 -9.70 0.30 7.55
N GLY A 24 -9.30 -0.21 8.71
CA GLY A 24 -9.92 -1.40 9.32
C GLY A 24 -9.49 -2.71 8.66
N HIS A 25 -8.45 -2.68 7.83
CA HIS A 25 -7.92 -3.86 7.14
C HIS A 25 -6.46 -3.66 6.72
N ARG A 26 -5.74 -4.76 6.51
CA ARG A 26 -4.41 -4.72 5.88
C ARG A 26 -4.49 -4.46 4.37
N GLY A 27 -3.42 -3.92 3.81
CA GLY A 27 -3.17 -3.98 2.37
C GLY A 27 -2.78 -5.40 1.96
N VAL A 28 -3.22 -5.83 0.78
CA VAL A 28 -2.90 -7.15 0.21
C VAL A 28 -3.08 -7.09 -1.31
N ALA A 29 -2.32 -7.89 -2.05
CA ALA A 29 -2.45 -8.02 -3.50
C ALA A 29 -2.96 -9.41 -3.87
N ILE A 30 -4.11 -9.48 -4.54
CA ILE A 30 -4.71 -10.71 -5.04
C ILE A 30 -4.54 -10.77 -6.55
N LEU A 31 -3.77 -11.73 -7.06
CA LEU A 31 -3.72 -12.04 -8.48
C LEU A 31 -4.79 -13.07 -8.84
N LEU A 32 -5.80 -12.66 -9.60
CA LEU A 32 -6.67 -13.57 -10.32
C LEU A 32 -5.98 -13.93 -11.65
N THR A 33 -5.48 -15.17 -11.76
CA THR A 33 -4.84 -15.71 -12.98
C THR A 33 -5.71 -16.79 -13.63
N GLY A 34 -5.62 -16.93 -14.95
CA GLY A 34 -6.42 -17.89 -15.72
C GLY A 34 -6.38 -17.57 -17.21
N LEU A 35 -6.84 -18.51 -18.03
CA LEU A 35 -7.00 -18.34 -19.48
C LEU A 35 -7.81 -17.08 -19.84
N PRO A 36 -7.62 -16.45 -21.01
CA PRO A 36 -8.59 -15.46 -21.52
C PRO A 36 -10.03 -15.98 -21.41
N ALA A 37 -11.00 -15.14 -21.06
CA ALA A 37 -12.41 -15.52 -20.81
C ALA A 37 -12.68 -16.50 -19.64
N SER A 38 -11.70 -16.79 -18.78
CA SER A 38 -11.92 -17.57 -17.54
C SER A 38 -12.75 -16.87 -16.46
N GLY A 39 -13.08 -15.58 -16.62
CA GLY A 39 -13.91 -14.82 -15.66
C GLY A 39 -13.14 -13.96 -14.65
N LYS A 40 -11.81 -13.81 -14.80
CA LYS A 40 -10.97 -12.96 -13.93
C LYS A 40 -11.54 -11.57 -13.68
N SER A 41 -11.76 -10.76 -14.73
CA SER A 41 -12.22 -9.38 -14.58
C SER A 41 -13.63 -9.32 -13.97
N THR A 42 -14.50 -10.29 -14.30
CA THR A 42 -15.84 -10.40 -13.71
C THR A 42 -15.78 -10.67 -12.21
N LEU A 43 -14.94 -11.62 -11.78
CA LEU A 43 -14.73 -11.90 -10.36
C LEU A 43 -14.04 -10.74 -9.64
N ALA A 44 -13.08 -10.07 -10.29
CA ALA A 44 -12.40 -8.91 -9.73
C ALA A 44 -13.38 -7.77 -9.41
N GLN A 45 -14.25 -7.44 -10.36
CA GLN A 45 -15.28 -6.41 -10.19
C GLN A 45 -16.30 -6.81 -9.12
N GLY A 46 -16.74 -8.07 -9.10
CA GLY A 46 -17.65 -8.57 -8.07
C GLY A 46 -17.06 -8.55 -6.66
N LEU A 47 -15.79 -8.96 -6.52
CA LEU A 47 -15.05 -8.88 -5.27
C LEU A 47 -14.84 -7.44 -4.81
N GLN A 48 -14.44 -6.56 -5.74
CA GLN A 48 -14.28 -5.12 -5.46
C GLN A 48 -15.59 -4.52 -4.92
N ALA A 49 -16.70 -4.75 -5.61
CA ALA A 49 -18.01 -4.25 -5.18
C ALA A 49 -18.39 -4.76 -3.78
N ALA A 50 -18.22 -6.06 -3.53
CA ALA A 50 -18.58 -6.63 -2.23
C ALA A 50 -17.69 -6.14 -1.08
N LEU A 51 -16.39 -5.93 -1.30
CA LEU A 51 -15.49 -5.36 -0.30
C LEU A 51 -15.75 -3.86 -0.09
N PHE A 52 -16.11 -3.13 -1.14
CA PHE A 52 -16.48 -1.72 -1.05
C PHE A 52 -17.73 -1.51 -0.19
N GLU A 53 -18.76 -2.35 -0.34
CA GLU A 53 -19.95 -2.35 0.53
C GLU A 53 -19.62 -2.65 2.01
N GLN A 54 -18.49 -3.30 2.28
CA GLN A 54 -17.97 -3.52 3.65
C GLN A 54 -17.09 -2.36 4.15
N GLY A 55 -16.99 -1.24 3.40
CA GLY A 55 -16.17 -0.09 3.75
C GLY A 55 -14.67 -0.26 3.48
N ARG A 56 -14.25 -1.32 2.79
CA ARG A 56 -12.84 -1.62 2.54
C ARG A 56 -12.30 -0.90 1.31
N GLN A 57 -11.07 -0.41 1.41
CA GLN A 57 -10.37 0.32 0.36
C GLN A 57 -9.79 -0.64 -0.66
N THR A 58 -10.34 -0.63 -1.88
CA THR A 58 -10.01 -1.61 -2.92
C THR A 58 -9.76 -0.96 -4.27
N LEU A 59 -8.93 -1.60 -5.09
CA LEU A 59 -8.68 -1.18 -6.47
C LEU A 59 -8.42 -2.37 -7.39
N VAL A 60 -9.02 -2.36 -8.59
CA VAL A 60 -8.79 -3.39 -9.61
C VAL A 60 -7.76 -2.93 -10.64
N LEU A 61 -6.73 -3.76 -10.84
CA LEU A 61 -5.74 -3.60 -11.91
C LEU A 61 -5.99 -4.65 -12.99
N ASP A 62 -6.70 -4.26 -14.05
CA ASP A 62 -6.98 -5.13 -15.20
C ASP A 62 -5.96 -4.92 -16.33
N GLY A 63 -5.53 -6.02 -16.94
CA GLY A 63 -4.50 -6.01 -17.99
C GLY A 63 -4.85 -5.20 -19.23
N ASP A 64 -6.13 -5.04 -19.55
CA ASP A 64 -6.56 -4.20 -20.67
C ASP A 64 -6.65 -2.73 -20.26
N THR A 65 -7.11 -2.44 -19.04
CA THR A 65 -7.11 -1.08 -18.48
C THR A 65 -5.70 -0.52 -18.38
N LEU A 66 -4.75 -1.32 -17.88
CA LEU A 66 -3.34 -0.92 -17.80
C LEU A 66 -2.77 -0.62 -19.19
N ARG A 67 -3.09 -1.45 -20.21
CA ARG A 67 -2.68 -1.22 -21.60
C ARG A 67 -3.34 0.00 -22.24
N GLY A 68 -4.48 0.46 -21.73
CA GLY A 68 -5.07 1.74 -22.13
C GLY A 68 -4.31 2.97 -21.56
N GLY A 69 -3.53 2.79 -20.50
CA GLY A 69 -2.87 3.87 -19.75
C GLY A 69 -1.38 3.61 -19.52
N LEU A 70 -1.03 3.17 -18.31
CA LEU A 70 0.34 2.99 -17.83
C LEU A 70 1.23 2.15 -18.77
N ASN A 71 0.63 1.18 -19.45
CA ASN A 71 1.31 0.18 -20.28
C ASN A 71 0.97 0.33 -21.77
N ARG A 72 0.53 1.51 -22.22
CA ARG A 72 0.13 1.77 -23.62
C ARG A 72 1.25 1.63 -24.65
N ASP A 73 2.49 1.69 -24.20
CA ASP A 73 3.70 1.50 -25.02
C ASP A 73 4.04 0.01 -25.23
N LEU A 74 3.37 -0.91 -24.53
CA LEU A 74 3.68 -2.34 -24.55
C LEU A 74 2.76 -3.11 -25.51
N GLY A 75 3.37 -3.94 -26.35
CA GLY A 75 2.67 -4.90 -27.19
C GLY A 75 2.31 -6.21 -26.45
N PHE A 76 2.35 -7.32 -27.20
CA PHE A 76 2.03 -8.67 -26.71
C PHE A 76 3.18 -9.68 -26.93
N SER A 77 4.38 -9.19 -27.24
CA SER A 77 5.59 -10.03 -27.26
C SER A 77 5.92 -10.55 -25.86
N ASP A 78 6.75 -11.59 -25.74
CA ASP A 78 7.11 -12.13 -24.41
C ASP A 78 7.81 -11.09 -23.53
N LYS A 79 8.66 -10.25 -24.13
CA LYS A 79 9.32 -9.13 -23.43
C LYS A 79 8.30 -8.11 -22.93
N ASP A 80 7.33 -7.74 -23.77
CA ASP A 80 6.29 -6.77 -23.39
C ASP A 80 5.36 -7.34 -22.32
N ARG A 81 5.08 -8.65 -22.36
CA ARG A 81 4.30 -9.34 -21.33
C ARG A 81 5.02 -9.32 -19.99
N LEU A 82 6.33 -9.63 -19.98
CA LEU A 82 7.15 -9.54 -18.78
C LEU A 82 7.16 -8.12 -18.21
N GLU A 83 7.40 -7.11 -19.05
CA GLU A 83 7.42 -5.71 -18.61
C GLU A 83 6.04 -5.23 -18.12
N ASN A 84 4.96 -5.66 -18.77
CA ASN A 84 3.59 -5.38 -18.33
C ASN A 84 3.32 -5.95 -16.93
N ILE A 85 3.82 -7.16 -16.65
CA ILE A 85 3.69 -7.81 -15.35
C ILE A 85 4.57 -7.12 -14.31
N ARG A 86 5.83 -6.79 -14.64
CA ARG A 86 6.74 -6.05 -13.77
C ARG A 86 6.18 -4.68 -13.38
N ARG A 87 5.63 -3.91 -14.32
CA ARG A 87 4.99 -2.61 -14.02
C ARG A 87 3.75 -2.79 -13.13
N ALA A 88 2.94 -3.81 -13.39
CA ALA A 88 1.78 -4.10 -12.58
C ALA A 88 2.16 -4.54 -11.16
N SER A 89 3.24 -5.31 -10.98
CA SER A 89 3.71 -5.72 -9.65
C SER A 89 4.25 -4.54 -8.84
N GLU A 90 5.01 -3.63 -9.47
CA GLU A 90 5.45 -2.39 -8.82
C GLU A 90 4.27 -1.49 -8.41
N LEU A 91 3.30 -1.30 -9.31
CA LEU A 91 2.11 -0.52 -9.00
C LEU A 91 1.30 -1.15 -7.85
N ALA A 92 1.14 -2.48 -7.88
CA ALA A 92 0.47 -3.19 -6.80
C ALA A 92 1.19 -3.03 -5.47
N ALA A 93 2.52 -3.13 -5.44
CA ALA A 93 3.31 -2.93 -4.23
C ALA A 93 3.13 -1.53 -3.64
N LEU A 94 3.18 -0.49 -4.48
CA LEU A 94 2.93 0.89 -4.03
C LEU A 94 1.53 1.08 -3.44
N LEU A 95 0.51 0.44 -4.02
CA LEU A 95 -0.86 0.52 -3.53
C LEU A 95 -1.06 -0.27 -2.24
N VAL A 96 -0.47 -1.45 -2.13
CA VAL A 96 -0.46 -2.26 -0.89
C VAL A 96 0.22 -1.49 0.24
N ASP A 97 1.35 -0.83 -0.02
CA ASP A 97 2.03 0.04 0.95
C ASP A 97 1.17 1.24 1.38
N ASN A 98 0.21 1.64 0.53
CA ASN A 98 -0.81 2.63 0.85
C ASN A 98 -2.06 2.04 1.55
N GLY A 99 -1.98 0.79 2.03
CA GLY A 99 -3.04 0.11 2.78
C GLY A 99 -4.23 -0.33 1.93
N GLN A 100 -4.06 -0.47 0.61
CA GLN A 100 -5.13 -0.86 -0.31
C GLN A 100 -5.20 -2.37 -0.52
N ILE A 101 -6.41 -2.89 -0.75
CA ILE A 101 -6.64 -4.24 -1.27
C ILE A 101 -6.58 -4.16 -2.80
N VAL A 102 -5.51 -4.68 -3.39
CA VAL A 102 -5.27 -4.61 -4.84
C VAL A 102 -5.71 -5.92 -5.48
N ILE A 103 -6.64 -5.85 -6.43
CA ILE A 103 -7.15 -7.02 -7.16
C ILE A 103 -6.62 -6.97 -8.59
N LEU A 104 -5.62 -7.79 -8.90
CA LEU A 104 -5.00 -7.90 -10.22
C LEU A 104 -5.79 -8.91 -11.07
N ALA A 105 -6.40 -8.47 -12.17
CA ALA A 105 -7.05 -9.32 -13.16
C ALA A 105 -6.15 -9.48 -14.39
N MET A 106 -5.17 -10.39 -14.29
CA MET A 106 -4.12 -10.55 -15.31
C MET A 106 -4.05 -12.01 -15.77
N ILE A 107 -3.75 -12.25 -17.05
CA ILE A 107 -3.57 -13.63 -17.53
C ILE A 107 -2.38 -14.28 -16.81
N ALA A 108 -1.23 -13.60 -16.76
CA ALA A 108 0.03 -14.08 -16.17
C ALA A 108 0.27 -15.58 -16.47
N PRO A 109 0.43 -15.93 -17.76
CA PRO A 109 0.22 -17.30 -18.22
C PRO A 109 1.29 -18.29 -17.80
N LEU A 110 2.49 -17.83 -17.49
CA LEU A 110 3.64 -18.68 -17.15
C LEU A 110 3.93 -18.55 -15.66
N THR A 111 4.46 -19.62 -15.07
CA THR A 111 4.86 -19.66 -13.67
C THR A 111 5.87 -18.57 -13.35
N ASP A 112 6.88 -18.38 -14.20
CA ASP A 112 7.91 -17.36 -14.03
C ASP A 112 7.34 -15.93 -14.06
N LEU A 113 6.29 -15.68 -14.86
CA LEU A 113 5.63 -14.37 -14.85
C LEU A 113 4.89 -14.14 -13.54
N ARG A 114 4.28 -15.16 -12.95
CA ARG A 114 3.62 -15.03 -11.65
C ARG A 114 4.62 -14.90 -10.50
N ALA A 115 5.79 -15.51 -10.64
CA ALA A 115 6.89 -15.36 -9.69
C ALA A 115 7.34 -13.90 -9.55
N VAL A 116 7.25 -13.07 -10.59
CA VAL A 116 7.54 -11.62 -10.51
C VAL A 116 6.64 -10.90 -9.51
N PHE A 117 5.36 -11.30 -9.41
CA PHE A 117 4.48 -10.74 -8.37
C PHE A 117 4.89 -11.23 -6.98
N ALA A 118 5.11 -12.54 -6.83
CA ALA A 118 5.50 -13.12 -5.56
C ALA A 118 6.81 -12.54 -5.02
N GLU A 119 7.83 -12.39 -5.86
CA GLU A 119 9.11 -11.78 -5.52
C GLU A 119 8.93 -10.32 -5.08
N ARG A 120 8.08 -9.56 -5.79
CA ARG A 120 7.93 -8.13 -5.52
C ARG A 120 7.07 -7.82 -4.28
N LEU A 121 6.02 -8.60 -4.07
CA LEU A 121 4.97 -8.38 -3.06
C LEU A 121 5.16 -9.23 -1.79
N GLY A 122 5.97 -10.29 -1.85
CA GLY A 122 6.28 -11.14 -0.70
C GLY A 122 5.02 -11.67 0.01
N ASP A 123 4.95 -11.49 1.32
CA ASP A 123 3.87 -12.00 2.17
C ASP A 123 2.50 -11.35 1.92
N ASP A 124 2.43 -10.26 1.16
CA ASP A 124 1.18 -9.61 0.75
C ASP A 124 0.59 -10.19 -0.54
N TYR A 125 1.30 -11.09 -1.20
CA TYR A 125 0.85 -11.68 -2.45
C TYR A 125 -0.04 -12.91 -2.24
N ARG A 126 -1.21 -12.94 -2.87
CA ARG A 126 -2.04 -14.14 -2.96
C ARG A 126 -2.38 -14.46 -4.41
N GLU A 127 -2.21 -15.72 -4.77
CA GLU A 127 -2.49 -16.20 -6.11
C GLU A 127 -3.80 -16.99 -6.14
N VAL A 128 -4.75 -16.55 -6.95
CA VAL A 128 -6.04 -17.21 -7.15
C VAL A 128 -6.16 -17.69 -8.59
N TRP A 129 -6.39 -19.00 -8.76
CA TRP A 129 -6.56 -19.59 -10.07
C TRP A 129 -8.04 -19.66 -10.48
N CYS A 130 -8.40 -18.91 -11.53
CA CYS A 130 -9.67 -19.03 -12.24
C CYS A 130 -9.59 -20.20 -13.24
N SER A 131 -9.86 -21.40 -12.75
CA SER A 131 -9.71 -22.67 -13.45
C SER A 131 -10.92 -23.00 -14.34
N ALA A 132 -11.11 -22.27 -15.43
CA ALA A 132 -12.01 -22.69 -16.51
C ALA A 132 -11.23 -23.45 -17.59
N SER A 133 -11.82 -24.52 -18.14
CA SER A 133 -11.23 -25.25 -19.26
C SER A 133 -11.13 -24.38 -20.51
N LEU A 134 -10.22 -24.73 -21.43
CA LEU A 134 -10.08 -24.03 -22.71
C LEU A 134 -11.40 -24.05 -23.51
N ALA A 135 -12.08 -25.19 -23.56
CA ALA A 135 -13.36 -25.32 -24.27
C ALA A 135 -14.44 -24.37 -23.71
N VAL A 136 -14.52 -24.21 -22.39
CA VAL A 136 -15.44 -23.26 -21.75
C VAL A 136 -15.03 -21.81 -22.04
N CYS A 137 -13.73 -21.51 -22.04
CA CYS A 137 -13.24 -20.18 -22.39
C CYS A 137 -13.54 -19.83 -23.86
N GLU A 138 -13.33 -20.77 -24.78
CA GLU A 138 -13.66 -20.62 -26.20
C GLU A 138 -15.15 -20.47 -26.44
N SER A 139 -16.01 -21.19 -25.72
CA SER A 139 -17.46 -21.04 -25.87
C SER A 139 -17.99 -19.70 -25.38
N ARG A 140 -17.28 -19.04 -24.45
CA ARG A 140 -17.64 -17.72 -23.92
C ARG A 140 -17.24 -16.59 -24.86
N ASP A 141 -16.03 -16.67 -25.41
CA ASP A 141 -15.32 -15.70 -26.26
C ASP A 141 -15.95 -14.29 -26.43
N PRO A 142 -16.09 -13.51 -25.33
CA PRO A 142 -16.86 -12.26 -25.36
C PRO A 142 -16.22 -11.17 -26.23
N LYS A 143 -14.95 -11.34 -26.59
CA LYS A 143 -14.17 -10.39 -27.41
C LYS A 143 -13.83 -10.97 -28.80
N GLY A 144 -14.32 -12.17 -29.14
CA GLY A 144 -14.01 -12.84 -30.40
C GLY A 144 -12.53 -13.19 -30.58
N HIS A 145 -11.73 -13.19 -29.50
CA HIS A 145 -10.28 -13.39 -29.59
C HIS A 145 -9.91 -14.85 -29.80
N TYR A 146 -10.66 -15.79 -29.24
CA TYR A 146 -10.43 -17.21 -29.50
C TYR A 146 -10.74 -17.57 -30.94
N ALA A 147 -11.87 -17.08 -31.50
CA ALA A 147 -12.21 -17.28 -32.90
C ALA A 147 -11.10 -16.76 -33.84
N ARG A 148 -10.61 -15.54 -33.58
CA ARG A 148 -9.50 -14.94 -34.35
C ARG A 148 -8.18 -15.71 -34.19
N ALA A 149 -7.88 -16.20 -32.99
CA ALA A 149 -6.71 -17.04 -32.75
C ALA A 149 -6.77 -18.37 -33.51
N ARG A 150 -7.94 -19.04 -33.52
CA ARG A 150 -8.19 -20.28 -34.28
C ARG A 150 -8.06 -20.06 -35.79
N ASN A 151 -8.39 -18.87 -36.28
CA ASN A 151 -8.20 -18.46 -37.67
C ASN A 151 -6.76 -18.01 -38.00
N GLY A 152 -5.83 -18.04 -37.04
CA GLY A 152 -4.43 -17.68 -37.23
C GLY A 152 -4.14 -16.17 -37.17
N GLU A 153 -5.12 -15.33 -36.87
CA GLU A 153 -4.94 -13.86 -36.78
C GLU A 153 -4.20 -13.42 -35.51
N LEU A 154 -4.24 -14.24 -34.46
CA LEU A 154 -3.60 -13.99 -33.16
C LEU A 154 -2.66 -15.17 -32.80
N PRO A 155 -1.50 -15.32 -33.47
CA PRO A 155 -0.64 -16.49 -33.33
C PRO A 155 -0.07 -16.66 -31.90
N GLY A 156 0.08 -15.59 -31.13
CA GLY A 156 0.56 -15.63 -29.74
C GLY A 156 -0.56 -15.67 -28.68
N PHE A 157 -1.78 -16.07 -29.04
CA PHE A 157 -2.89 -16.05 -28.09
C PHE A 157 -2.77 -17.19 -27.07
N THR A 158 -2.82 -16.83 -25.79
CA THR A 158 -2.70 -17.77 -24.67
C THR A 158 -3.82 -18.82 -24.73
N GLY A 159 -3.44 -20.10 -24.63
CA GLY A 159 -4.32 -21.26 -24.74
C GLY A 159 -4.45 -21.83 -26.14
N ILE A 160 -4.03 -21.09 -27.19
CA ILE A 160 -4.06 -21.53 -28.58
C ILE A 160 -2.63 -21.67 -29.13
N GLY A 161 -1.93 -20.54 -29.32
CA GLY A 161 -0.58 -20.51 -29.87
C GLY A 161 0.52 -20.18 -28.84
N SER A 162 0.14 -19.88 -27.60
CA SER A 162 1.06 -19.77 -26.46
C SER A 162 0.50 -20.52 -25.26
N PRO A 163 1.35 -21.14 -24.43
CA PRO A 163 0.89 -21.97 -23.32
C PRO A 163 0.26 -21.13 -22.19
N TYR A 164 -0.52 -21.81 -21.35
CA TYR A 164 -0.91 -21.37 -20.02
C TYR A 164 -0.53 -22.49 -19.06
N GLU A 165 0.26 -22.16 -18.05
CA GLU A 165 0.68 -23.06 -17.00
C GLU A 165 -0.21 -22.84 -15.78
N PRO A 166 -1.06 -23.81 -15.41
CA PRO A 166 -1.81 -23.77 -14.15
C PRO A 166 -0.87 -23.51 -12.97
N PRO A 167 -1.26 -22.68 -11.99
CA PRO A 167 -0.37 -22.40 -10.88
C PRO A 167 -0.21 -23.62 -9.97
N PRO A 168 1.04 -24.02 -9.65
CA PRO A 168 1.28 -25.24 -8.89
C PRO A 168 0.85 -25.13 -7.42
N LEU A 169 0.82 -23.90 -6.87
CA LEU A 169 0.55 -23.62 -5.46
C LEU A 169 -0.36 -22.38 -5.30
N ALA A 170 -1.49 -22.37 -6.01
CA ALA A 170 -2.48 -21.31 -5.86
C ALA A 170 -3.02 -21.27 -4.42
N SER A 171 -3.13 -20.07 -3.84
CA SER A 171 -3.74 -19.85 -2.52
C SER A 171 -5.24 -20.20 -2.51
N LEU A 172 -5.90 -20.06 -3.66
CA LEU A 172 -7.28 -20.48 -3.88
C LEU A 172 -7.49 -20.91 -5.32
N VAL A 173 -8.26 -21.98 -5.53
CA VAL A 173 -8.68 -22.43 -6.86
C VAL A 173 -10.20 -22.27 -6.99
N LEU A 174 -10.63 -21.58 -8.05
CA LEU A 174 -12.02 -21.36 -8.39
C LEU A 174 -12.30 -22.05 -9.72
N ASP A 175 -13.12 -23.10 -9.72
CA ASP A 175 -13.65 -23.68 -10.97
C ASP A 175 -14.71 -22.73 -11.54
N THR A 176 -14.25 -21.72 -12.28
CA THR A 176 -15.10 -20.73 -12.91
C THR A 176 -15.83 -21.27 -14.13
N GLY A 177 -15.61 -22.54 -14.52
CA GLY A 177 -16.42 -23.24 -15.52
C GLY A 177 -17.76 -23.70 -14.97
N VAL A 178 -17.81 -24.01 -13.68
CA VAL A 178 -18.99 -24.53 -12.98
C VAL A 178 -19.63 -23.47 -12.06
N LEU A 179 -18.81 -22.69 -11.35
CA LEU A 179 -19.30 -21.71 -10.39
C LEU A 179 -20.00 -20.53 -11.09
N SER A 180 -21.12 -20.08 -10.51
CA SER A 180 -21.66 -18.77 -10.84
C SER A 180 -20.71 -17.66 -10.34
N VAL A 181 -20.86 -16.45 -10.91
CA VAL A 181 -20.08 -15.28 -10.45
C VAL A 181 -20.31 -15.02 -8.97
N GLN A 182 -21.57 -15.06 -8.52
CA GLN A 182 -21.92 -14.87 -7.12
C GLN A 182 -21.23 -15.89 -6.20
N GLN A 183 -21.28 -17.18 -6.55
CA GLN A 183 -20.61 -18.24 -5.78
C GLN A 183 -19.09 -18.06 -5.75
N GLY A 184 -18.50 -17.60 -6.86
CA GLY A 184 -17.07 -17.30 -6.93
C GLY A 184 -16.68 -16.14 -5.99
N VAL A 185 -17.48 -15.06 -5.98
CA VAL A 185 -17.28 -13.91 -5.09
C VAL A 185 -17.47 -14.30 -3.61
N GLU A 186 -18.51 -15.06 -3.30
CA GLU A 186 -18.74 -15.56 -1.93
C GLU A 186 -17.56 -16.41 -1.42
N ARG A 187 -17.01 -17.29 -2.26
CA ARG A 187 -15.80 -18.07 -1.91
C ARG A 187 -14.57 -17.19 -1.72
N LEU A 188 -14.38 -16.18 -2.58
CA LEU A 188 -13.28 -15.22 -2.44
C LEU A 188 -13.36 -14.47 -1.11
N LEU A 189 -14.55 -13.95 -0.77
CA LEU A 189 -14.77 -13.24 0.49
C LEU A 189 -14.54 -14.14 1.70
N ALA A 190 -15.10 -15.35 1.70
CA ALA A 190 -14.95 -16.29 2.80
C ALA A 190 -13.49 -16.68 3.07
N TRP A 191 -12.67 -16.75 2.02
CA TRP A 191 -11.24 -17.04 2.12
C TRP A 191 -10.42 -15.80 2.50
N LEU A 192 -10.71 -14.62 1.92
CA LEU A 192 -9.90 -13.41 2.06
C LEU A 192 -10.18 -12.62 3.35
N VAL A 193 -11.45 -12.45 3.72
CA VAL A 193 -11.86 -11.57 4.83
C VAL A 193 -11.21 -11.92 6.17
N PRO A 194 -11.14 -13.20 6.59
CA PRO A 194 -10.47 -13.56 7.84
C PRO A 194 -9.00 -13.10 7.88
N GLU A 195 -8.31 -13.15 6.74
CA GLU A 195 -6.93 -12.70 6.64
C GLU A 195 -6.82 -11.17 6.77
N LEU A 196 -7.73 -10.44 6.14
CA LEU A 196 -7.77 -8.98 6.19
C LEU A 196 -7.93 -8.45 7.63
N ASP A 197 -8.67 -9.20 8.45
CA ASP A 197 -9.02 -8.85 9.82
C ASP A 197 -8.00 -9.39 10.85
N SER A 198 -7.26 -10.47 10.51
CA SER A 198 -6.30 -11.13 11.42
C SER A 198 -5.08 -10.28 11.80
N GLY A 199 -4.78 -9.22 11.04
CA GLY A 199 -3.72 -8.24 11.36
C GLY A 199 -4.14 -7.19 12.40
N TYR A 200 -5.40 -7.22 12.83
CA TYR A 200 -6.04 -6.17 13.59
C TYR A 200 -6.51 -6.66 14.95
N SER A 201 -5.63 -6.53 15.95
CA SER A 201 -6.07 -6.58 17.33
C SER A 201 -6.45 -5.17 17.78
N SER A 202 -7.73 -4.97 18.12
CA SER A 202 -8.28 -3.70 18.64
C SER A 202 -7.67 -3.24 19.97
N SER A 203 -6.71 -3.98 20.53
CA SER A 203 -6.00 -3.62 21.77
C SER A 203 -4.72 -2.81 21.56
N GLN A 204 -4.40 -2.45 20.32
CA GLN A 204 -3.37 -1.46 20.02
C GLN A 204 -3.94 -0.45 19.05
N GLU A 205 -4.77 0.49 19.54
CA GLU A 205 -4.89 1.77 18.86
C GLU A 205 -3.46 2.25 18.60
N PRO A 206 -3.01 2.39 17.35
CA PRO A 206 -1.82 3.15 17.09
C PRO A 206 -2.20 4.57 17.48
N THR A 207 -1.75 5.00 18.65
CA THR A 207 -1.55 6.42 18.91
C THR A 207 -0.86 6.94 17.67
N MET A 208 -1.56 7.77 16.90
CA MET A 208 -0.95 8.46 15.78
C MET A 208 0.16 9.32 16.39
N GLU A 209 1.38 8.78 16.46
CA GLU A 209 2.57 9.60 16.53
C GLU A 209 2.62 10.30 15.18
N SER A 210 1.97 11.46 15.19
CA SER A 210 1.96 12.38 14.08
C SER A 210 3.42 12.67 13.73
N PRO A 211 3.81 12.65 12.45
CA PRO A 211 5.10 13.17 11.97
C PRO A 211 5.10 14.71 11.98
N VAL A 212 4.30 15.30 12.84
CA VAL A 212 4.22 16.74 13.06
C VAL A 212 5.11 16.97 14.26
N HIS A 213 6.04 17.90 14.12
CA HIS A 213 6.81 18.45 15.23
C HIS A 213 5.89 18.55 16.45
N SER A 214 6.29 17.90 17.53
CA SER A 214 5.55 17.77 18.79
C SER A 214 6.50 18.03 19.96
N LEU A 215 5.98 18.42 21.11
CA LEU A 215 6.80 18.64 22.32
C LEU A 215 7.72 17.43 22.65
N PRO A 216 7.26 16.16 22.60
CA PRO A 216 8.14 15.00 22.72
C PRO A 216 9.29 15.01 21.71
N SER A 217 9.00 15.21 20.43
CA SER A 217 10.06 15.23 19.39
C SER A 217 11.04 16.38 19.57
N LEU A 218 10.59 17.55 20.04
CA LEU A 218 11.45 18.69 20.37
C LEU A 218 12.38 18.34 21.54
N PHE A 219 11.85 17.74 22.62
CA PHE A 219 12.64 17.34 23.78
C PHE A 219 13.68 16.28 23.41
N LYS A 220 13.29 15.30 22.59
CA LYS A 220 14.20 14.29 22.05
C LYS A 220 15.34 14.93 21.26
N GLN A 221 15.04 15.92 20.42
CA GLN A 221 16.04 16.64 19.62
C GLN A 221 16.96 17.52 20.48
N LEU A 222 16.44 18.05 21.58
CA LEU A 222 17.22 18.77 22.61
C LEU A 222 18.03 17.82 23.51
N GLY A 223 17.94 16.50 23.33
CA GLY A 223 18.62 15.50 24.18
C GLY A 223 18.03 15.41 25.58
N LEU A 224 16.76 15.74 25.75
CA LEU A 224 16.00 15.66 26.99
C LEU A 224 15.04 14.46 26.98
N PRO A 225 14.58 13.99 28.16
CA PRO A 225 13.51 13.00 28.23
C PRO A 225 12.23 13.53 27.59
N ASP A 226 11.63 12.74 26.71
CA ASP A 226 10.53 13.12 25.80
C ASP A 226 9.15 12.59 26.23
N ASP A 227 9.06 11.92 27.37
CA ASP A 227 7.77 11.46 27.90
C ASP A 227 6.96 12.61 28.54
N PRO A 228 5.62 12.55 28.55
CA PRO A 228 4.77 13.63 29.06
C PRO A 228 5.03 14.01 30.53
N VAL A 229 5.45 13.05 31.37
CA VAL A 229 5.71 13.31 32.78
C VAL A 229 6.97 14.15 32.93
N SER A 230 8.04 13.77 32.21
CA SER A 230 9.30 14.50 32.21
C SER A 230 9.19 15.90 31.60
N ILE A 231 8.41 16.05 30.52
CA ILE A 231 8.14 17.37 29.91
C ILE A 231 7.44 18.29 30.92
N ASN A 232 6.41 17.79 31.59
CA ASN A 232 5.68 18.59 32.59
C ASN A 232 6.56 18.93 33.80
N GLN A 233 7.40 18.00 34.25
CA GLN A 233 8.40 18.26 35.30
C GLN A 233 9.40 19.34 34.87
N PHE A 234 9.86 19.29 33.63
CA PHE A 234 10.74 20.31 33.07
C PHE A 234 10.06 21.69 33.05
N VAL A 235 8.82 21.78 32.54
CA VAL A 235 8.06 23.04 32.53
C VAL A 235 7.87 23.57 33.95
N THR A 236 7.49 22.70 34.89
CA THR A 236 7.29 23.08 36.30
C THR A 236 8.58 23.59 36.94
N ALA A 237 9.72 22.98 36.63
CA ALA A 237 11.02 23.37 37.20
C ALA A 237 11.54 24.71 36.65
N HIS A 238 11.12 25.09 35.44
CA HIS A 238 11.66 26.24 34.72
C HIS A 238 10.64 27.37 34.46
N SER A 239 9.39 27.17 34.87
CA SER A 239 8.32 28.18 34.86
C SER A 239 8.30 28.97 36.18
N PRO A 240 7.96 30.28 36.17
CA PRO A 240 7.69 31.11 34.99
C PRO A 240 8.97 31.66 34.35
N LEU A 241 9.04 31.58 33.03
CA LEU A 241 10.08 32.26 32.25
C LEU A 241 9.86 33.79 32.29
N LYS A 242 10.94 34.56 32.44
CA LYS A 242 10.86 36.02 32.50
C LYS A 242 10.28 36.60 31.19
N PRO A 243 9.39 37.61 31.23
CA PRO A 243 8.69 38.12 30.04
C PRO A 243 9.60 38.61 28.91
N ASP A 244 10.74 39.19 29.28
CA ASP A 244 11.74 39.80 28.40
C ASP A 244 12.81 38.81 27.90
N LEU A 245 12.85 37.59 28.45
CA LEU A 245 13.84 36.58 28.09
C LEU A 245 13.34 35.73 26.92
N LYS A 246 14.12 35.66 25.83
CA LYS A 246 13.85 34.74 24.72
C LYS A 246 14.06 33.30 25.20
N LEU A 247 13.18 32.39 24.77
CA LEU A 247 13.28 30.97 25.15
C LEU A 247 14.66 30.39 24.82
N ALA A 248 15.18 30.65 23.61
CA ALA A 248 16.49 30.20 23.15
C ALA A 248 17.68 30.78 23.96
N GLU A 249 17.46 31.79 24.80
CA GLU A 249 18.47 32.43 25.63
C GLU A 249 18.35 32.05 27.11
N ALA A 250 17.40 31.18 27.45
CA ALA A 250 17.21 30.74 28.82
C ALA A 250 18.47 30.03 29.37
N PHE A 251 18.75 30.29 30.65
CA PHE A 251 19.99 29.87 31.30
C PHE A 251 20.08 28.34 31.49
N PHE A 252 18.95 27.65 31.48
CA PHE A 252 18.87 26.21 31.66
C PHE A 252 19.19 25.40 30.39
N TRP A 253 19.40 26.06 29.25
CA TRP A 253 19.89 25.42 28.04
C TRP A 253 21.42 25.32 28.04
N THR A 254 21.92 24.18 27.59
CA THR A 254 23.33 24.00 27.18
C THR A 254 23.63 24.80 25.91
N ASP A 255 24.91 25.04 25.62
CA ASP A 255 25.30 25.79 24.40
C ASP A 255 24.83 25.09 23.11
N SER A 256 24.81 23.75 23.08
CA SER A 256 24.28 22.97 21.96
C SER A 256 22.76 23.12 21.80
N GLN A 257 22.00 23.13 22.89
CA GLN A 257 20.55 23.36 22.86
C GLN A 257 20.21 24.79 22.43
N LYS A 258 20.99 25.78 22.89
CA LYS A 258 20.86 27.18 22.44
C LYS A 258 21.14 27.33 20.95
N ALA A 259 22.15 26.63 20.43
CA ALA A 259 22.46 26.63 19.00
C ALA A 259 21.31 26.01 18.19
N PHE A 260 20.80 24.85 18.60
CA PHE A 260 19.64 24.21 17.95
C PHE A 260 18.41 25.13 17.93
N LEU A 261 18.07 25.73 19.08
CA LEU A 261 16.95 26.68 19.18
C LEU A 261 17.17 28.01 18.44
N ARG A 262 18.38 28.28 17.92
CA ARG A 262 18.67 29.47 17.10
C ARG A 262 18.67 29.14 15.62
N GLU A 263 19.37 28.07 15.24
CA GLU A 263 19.65 27.71 13.85
C GLU A 263 18.43 27.06 13.18
N GLU A 264 17.78 26.09 13.82
CA GLU A 264 16.63 25.37 13.23
C GLU A 264 15.30 26.13 13.35
N ILE A 265 15.26 27.21 14.13
CA ILE A 265 14.03 27.98 14.41
C ILE A 265 13.97 29.27 13.57
N LEU A 266 15.11 29.85 13.21
CA LEU A 266 15.15 31.08 12.40
C LEU A 266 15.10 30.80 10.90
N ASP A 267 15.56 29.63 10.45
CA ASP A 267 15.65 29.28 9.04
C ASP A 267 14.62 28.23 8.57
N ASP A 268 13.98 27.47 9.48
CA ASP A 268 13.00 26.44 9.14
C ASP A 268 11.63 26.69 9.80
N ALA A 269 10.57 26.77 8.99
CA ALA A 269 9.22 27.12 9.45
C ALA A 269 8.58 26.01 10.29
N ASP A 270 9.14 24.80 10.24
CA ASP A 270 8.48 23.57 10.66
C ASP A 270 8.44 23.37 12.20
N TRP A 271 9.37 23.98 12.97
CA TRP A 271 9.39 23.88 14.45
C TRP A 271 8.69 25.02 15.19
N THR A 272 8.29 26.08 14.47
CA THR A 272 7.82 27.35 15.06
C THR A 272 6.67 27.16 16.05
N GLU A 273 5.65 26.38 15.67
CA GLU A 273 4.43 26.20 16.47
C GLU A 273 4.70 25.49 17.81
N VAL A 274 5.57 24.47 17.81
CA VAL A 274 5.91 23.67 19.00
C VAL A 274 6.77 24.43 19.98
N VAL A 275 7.67 25.25 19.46
CA VAL A 275 8.54 26.10 20.28
C VAL A 275 7.72 27.20 20.92
N ASP A 276 6.77 27.77 20.18
CA ASP A 276 5.81 28.74 20.73
C ASP A 276 4.92 28.09 21.80
N GLU A 277 4.48 26.84 21.60
CA GLU A 277 3.77 26.05 22.63
C GLU A 277 4.61 25.91 23.91
N LEU A 278 5.87 25.47 23.81
CA LEU A 278 6.78 25.36 24.95
C LEU A 278 7.01 26.72 25.64
N ASN A 279 7.18 27.78 24.85
CA ASN A 279 7.38 29.14 25.36
C ASN A 279 6.15 29.63 26.13
N LEU A 280 4.94 29.34 25.64
CA LEU A 280 3.70 29.64 26.34
C LEU A 280 3.61 28.83 27.64
N MET A 281 3.83 27.51 27.61
CA MET A 281 3.81 26.66 28.81
C MET A 281 4.77 27.15 29.90
N LEU A 282 5.97 27.57 29.50
CA LEU A 282 6.97 28.09 30.44
C LEU A 282 6.60 29.47 30.99
N ARG A 283 5.82 30.28 30.26
CA ARG A 283 5.40 31.63 30.70
C ARG A 283 4.10 31.62 31.50
N ASP A 284 3.19 30.70 31.21
CA ASP A 284 1.82 30.66 31.73
C ASP A 284 1.72 29.93 33.09
N GLY A 285 2.73 30.05 33.93
CA GLY A 285 2.84 29.32 35.20
C GLY A 285 1.59 29.42 36.09
N ARG A 286 0.78 28.34 36.03
CA ARG A 286 -0.41 27.93 36.82
C ARG A 286 -1.79 28.14 36.16
N GLY A 287 -2.37 27.00 35.79
CA GLY A 287 -3.81 26.77 35.65
C GLY A 287 -4.24 25.39 36.18
N VAL A 288 -3.90 25.08 37.44
CA VAL A 288 -4.67 24.16 38.32
C VAL A 288 -4.90 24.89 39.64
#